data_AF-A0A2V6X0J7-F1
#
_entry.id   AF-A0A2V6X0J7-F1
#
_cell.length_a   1.000
_cell.length_b   1.000
_cell.length_c   1.000
_cell.angle_alpha   90.00
_cell.angle_beta   90.00
_cell.angle_gamma   90.00
#
_symmetry.space_group_name_H-M   'P 1'
#
loop_
_entity.id
_entity.type
_entity.pdbx_description
1 polymer ?
#
loop_
_entity_poly.entity_id
_entity_poly.type
_entity_poly.pdbx_seq_one_letter_code
_entity_poly.pdbx_strand_id
1 'polypeptide(L)'
;MNRMLGALALVLSLVTVACAAEPVSETYGVPLDKAWSVTQAVLKQLGWDIEKADREIGWITTDSRRFEGEDYGVYAKGTRHRLVIHLKAAGTDRTTLSVERTVFKRERILWMDNDEPIATTDQTVEKSLLAAIRKSL
;
A
#
# COMPACT_ATOMS: atom_id res chain seq x y z
N MET A 1 39.63 -31.64 37.57
CA MET A 1 40.24 -30.43 36.99
C MET A 1 40.29 -30.61 35.48
N ASN A 2 39.74 -29.81 34.58
CA ASN A 2 38.96 -28.58 34.66
C ASN A 2 37.95 -28.61 33.50
N ARG A 3 36.74 -28.12 33.78
CA ARG A 3 35.64 -27.94 32.83
C ARG A 3 36.02 -26.77 31.91
N MET A 4 36.07 -26.96 30.59
CA MET A 4 36.04 -25.83 29.65
C MET A 4 34.65 -25.73 29.05
N LEU A 5 33.85 -24.82 29.61
CA LEU A 5 32.68 -24.26 28.96
C LEU A 5 33.17 -23.35 27.83
N GLY A 6 32.90 -23.72 26.57
CA GLY A 6 32.98 -22.81 25.44
C GLY A 6 31.64 -22.09 25.30
N ALA A 7 31.62 -20.78 25.57
CA ALA A 7 30.44 -19.94 25.47
C ALA A 7 29.99 -19.81 24.01
N LEU A 8 28.77 -20.26 23.70
CA LEU A 8 28.11 -20.05 22.41
C LEU A 8 27.48 -18.66 22.41
N ALA A 9 28.10 -17.70 21.71
CA ALA A 9 27.54 -16.37 21.52
C ALA A 9 26.42 -16.43 20.48
N LEU A 10 25.17 -16.40 20.93
CA LEU A 10 23.98 -16.30 20.09
C LEU A 10 23.83 -14.84 19.62
N VAL A 11 24.22 -14.55 18.39
CA VAL A 11 23.96 -13.26 17.74
C VAL A 11 22.47 -13.20 17.40
N LEU A 12 21.68 -12.47 18.20
CA LEU A 12 20.32 -12.09 17.83
C LEU A 12 20.41 -11.05 16.71
N SER A 13 20.17 -11.46 15.47
CA SER A 13 19.88 -10.56 14.36
C SER A 13 18.54 -9.87 14.65
N LEU A 14 18.58 -8.56 14.96
CA LEU A 14 17.38 -7.73 14.91
C LEU A 14 16.89 -7.69 13.46
N VAL A 15 15.92 -8.55 13.15
CA VAL A 15 15.09 -8.38 11.95
C VAL A 15 14.22 -7.17 12.22
N THR A 16 14.59 -6.01 11.67
CA THR A 16 13.68 -4.87 11.58
C THR A 16 12.55 -5.26 10.63
N VAL A 17 11.46 -5.79 11.18
CA VAL A 17 10.21 -5.94 10.45
C VAL A 17 9.75 -4.52 10.10
N ALA A 18 9.80 -4.18 8.81
CA ALA A 18 9.17 -2.96 8.32
C ALA A 18 7.68 -3.04 8.67
N CYS A 19 7.25 -2.31 9.70
CA CYS A 19 5.83 -2.20 10.03
C CYS A 19 5.16 -1.44 8.89
N ALA A 20 4.40 -2.16 8.06
CA ALA A 20 3.39 -1.53 7.23
C ALA A 20 2.38 -0.84 8.17
N ALA A 21 1.97 0.39 7.83
CA ALA A 21 0.92 1.06 8.57
C ALA A 21 -0.36 0.21 8.54
N GLU A 22 -1.11 0.15 9.63
CA GLU A 22 -2.35 -0.62 9.67
C GLU A 22 -3.33 -0.12 8.59
N PRO A 23 -4.03 -1.04 7.88
CA PRO A 23 -5.00 -0.68 6.87
C PRO A 23 -6.10 0.22 7.44
N VAL A 24 -6.41 1.31 6.74
CA VAL A 24 -7.58 2.13 7.09
C VAL A 24 -8.82 1.49 6.46
N SER A 25 -9.82 1.17 7.28
CA SER A 25 -11.00 0.43 6.84
C SER A 25 -12.30 1.17 7.10
N GLU A 26 -13.24 1.05 6.18
CA GLU A 26 -14.58 1.62 6.29
C GLU A 26 -15.64 0.71 5.67
N THR A 27 -16.88 0.73 6.18
CA THR A 27 -17.98 -0.06 5.60
C THR A 27 -19.07 0.85 5.05
N TYR A 28 -19.47 0.57 3.81
CA TYR A 28 -20.49 1.32 3.10
C TYR A 28 -21.76 0.49 2.90
N GLY A 29 -22.92 1.15 2.92
CA GLY A 29 -24.23 0.55 2.67
C GLY A 29 -24.52 0.40 1.18
N VAL A 30 -23.63 -0.25 0.45
CA VAL A 30 -23.81 -0.58 -0.97
C VAL A 30 -23.35 -2.00 -1.29
N PRO A 31 -23.94 -2.65 -2.31
CA PRO A 31 -23.45 -3.92 -2.83
C PRO A 31 -22.02 -3.81 -3.37
N LEU A 32 -21.29 -4.94 -3.37
CA LEU A 32 -19.90 -5.03 -3.80
C LEU A 32 -19.67 -4.45 -5.20
N ASP A 33 -20.61 -4.69 -6.13
CA ASP A 33 -20.49 -4.25 -7.52
C ASP A 33 -20.51 -2.72 -7.67
N LYS A 34 -21.36 -2.07 -6.86
CA LYS A 34 -21.42 -0.62 -6.80
C LYS A 34 -20.16 -0.06 -6.15
N ALA A 35 -19.73 -0.63 -5.02
CA ALA A 35 -18.50 -0.24 -4.35
C ALA A 35 -17.28 -0.36 -5.28
N TRP A 36 -17.18 -1.46 -6.04
CA TRP A 36 -16.10 -1.75 -6.96
C TRP A 36 -16.02 -0.72 -8.09
N SER A 37 -17.12 -0.52 -8.82
CA SER A 37 -17.17 0.41 -9.94
C SER A 37 -16.89 1.86 -9.51
N VAL A 38 -17.46 2.30 -8.38
CA VAL A 38 -17.20 3.63 -7.82
C VAL A 38 -15.75 3.77 -7.37
N THR A 39 -15.15 2.74 -6.75
CA THR A 39 -13.73 2.76 -6.36
C THR A 39 -12.83 2.96 -7.57
N GLN A 40 -13.05 2.22 -8.66
CA GLN A 40 -12.27 2.41 -9.89
C GLN A 40 -12.43 3.82 -10.49
N ALA A 41 -13.66 4.35 -10.50
CA ALA A 41 -13.93 5.69 -10.99
C ALA A 41 -13.24 6.77 -10.16
N VAL A 42 -13.30 6.65 -8.82
CA VAL A 42 -12.65 7.59 -7.89
C VAL A 42 -11.13 7.50 -8.01
N LEU A 43 -10.56 6.30 -8.09
CA LEU A 43 -9.11 6.13 -8.33
C LEU A 43 -8.69 6.87 -9.60
N LYS A 44 -9.37 6.64 -10.72
CA LYS A 44 -9.10 7.33 -11.98
C LYS A 44 -9.27 8.85 -11.86
N GLN A 45 -10.32 9.33 -11.22
CA GLN A 45 -10.57 10.77 -11.02
C GLN A 45 -9.46 11.44 -10.21
N LEU A 46 -8.92 10.74 -9.20
CA LEU A 46 -7.81 11.23 -8.39
C LEU A 46 -6.44 11.04 -9.09
N GLY A 47 -6.41 10.43 -10.27
CA GLY A 47 -5.23 10.18 -11.11
C GLY A 47 -4.48 8.88 -10.79
N TRP A 48 -5.12 7.90 -10.12
CA TRP A 48 -4.48 6.66 -9.67
C TRP A 48 -4.65 5.66 -10.78
N ASP A 49 -3.56 5.40 -11.50
CA ASP A 49 -3.53 4.33 -12.48
C ASP A 49 -3.60 2.98 -11.77
N ILE A 50 -4.41 2.07 -12.32
CA ILE A 50 -4.60 0.72 -11.78
C ILE A 50 -3.59 -0.20 -12.47
N GLU A 51 -2.62 -0.68 -11.72
CA GLU A 51 -1.63 -1.66 -12.19
C GLU A 51 -2.30 -3.03 -12.36
N LYS A 52 -3.07 -3.45 -11.36
CA LYS A 52 -3.75 -4.74 -11.36
C LYS A 52 -5.02 -4.69 -10.51
N ALA A 53 -6.05 -5.40 -10.95
CA ALA A 53 -7.27 -5.56 -10.18
C ALA A 53 -7.83 -6.96 -10.37
N ASP A 54 -8.33 -7.54 -9.28
CA ASP A 54 -9.00 -8.82 -9.27
C ASP A 54 -10.32 -8.70 -8.49
N ARG A 55 -11.42 -8.73 -9.22
CA ARG A 55 -12.76 -8.57 -8.64
C ARG A 55 -13.23 -9.82 -7.89
N GLU A 56 -12.76 -11.00 -8.28
CA GLU A 56 -13.14 -12.25 -7.62
C GLU A 56 -12.50 -12.36 -6.24
N ILE A 57 -11.22 -11.97 -6.14
CA ILE A 57 -10.49 -11.93 -4.86
C ILE A 57 -10.83 -10.67 -4.06
N GLY A 58 -11.21 -9.58 -4.74
CA GLY A 58 -11.62 -8.33 -4.11
C GLY A 58 -10.45 -7.40 -3.79
N TRP A 59 -9.51 -7.21 -4.71
CA TRP A 59 -8.43 -6.24 -4.53
C TRP A 59 -8.06 -5.46 -5.79
N ILE A 60 -7.58 -4.23 -5.59
CA ILE A 60 -7.09 -3.32 -6.61
C ILE A 60 -5.72 -2.79 -6.15
N THR A 61 -4.69 -2.95 -6.95
CA THR A 61 -3.37 -2.35 -6.74
C THR A 61 -3.14 -1.26 -7.76
N THR A 62 -2.71 -0.10 -7.28
CA THR A 62 -2.36 1.03 -8.15
C THR A 62 -0.92 0.94 -8.62
N ASP A 63 -0.62 1.63 -9.71
CA ASP A 63 0.75 2.02 -9.97
C ASP A 63 1.27 2.89 -8.81
N SER A 64 2.59 2.88 -8.65
CA SER A 64 3.23 3.77 -7.69
C SER A 64 3.26 5.20 -8.23
N ARG A 65 2.98 6.18 -7.39
CA ARG A 65 3.16 7.60 -7.70
C ARG A 65 4.35 8.18 -6.97
N ARG A 66 5.08 9.08 -7.63
CA ARG A 66 6.11 9.91 -7.00
C ARG A 66 5.44 11.09 -6.32
N PHE A 67 5.80 11.37 -5.07
CA PHE A 67 5.40 12.61 -4.40
C PHE A 67 6.58 13.46 -3.96
N GLU A 68 7.81 12.96 -4.09
CA GLU A 68 9.05 13.68 -3.86
C GLU A 68 10.17 13.11 -4.76
N GLY A 69 11.10 13.94 -5.22
CA GLY A 69 12.35 13.50 -5.87
C GLY A 69 12.55 14.02 -7.29
N GLU A 70 13.61 13.53 -7.92
CA GLU A 70 14.17 14.05 -9.17
C GLU A 70 14.29 12.95 -10.25
N ASP A 71 14.20 13.35 -11.52
CA ASP A 71 14.33 12.48 -12.69
C ASP A 71 15.29 13.10 -13.70
N TYR A 72 16.41 12.43 -13.94
CA TYR A 72 17.48 12.81 -14.84
C TYR A 72 17.50 11.90 -16.07
N GLY A 73 16.36 11.32 -16.43
CA GLY A 73 16.22 10.38 -17.55
C GLY A 73 16.67 8.97 -17.16
N VAL A 74 17.97 8.70 -17.28
CA VAL A 74 18.55 7.37 -16.97
C VAL A 74 18.78 7.16 -15.47
N TYR A 75 18.72 8.22 -14.68
CA TYR A 75 18.79 8.17 -13.23
C TYR A 75 17.56 8.83 -12.64
N ALA A 76 16.89 8.20 -11.68
CA ALA A 76 15.82 8.84 -10.93
C ALA A 76 15.88 8.41 -9.48
N LYS A 77 15.61 9.34 -8.57
CA LYS A 77 15.54 9.03 -7.14
C LYS A 77 14.41 9.81 -6.50
N GLY A 78 13.58 9.13 -5.73
CA GLY A 78 12.49 9.80 -5.06
C GLY A 78 11.64 8.91 -4.18
N THR A 79 10.80 9.55 -3.39
CA THR A 79 9.83 8.86 -2.55
C THR A 79 8.56 8.61 -3.36
N ARG A 80 8.12 7.34 -3.33
CA ARG A 80 6.93 6.88 -4.02
C ARG A 80 5.97 6.23 -3.03
N HIS A 81 4.72 6.17 -3.43
CA HIS A 81 3.70 5.39 -2.72
C HIS A 81 2.82 4.61 -3.69
N ARG A 82 2.35 3.46 -3.24
CA ARG A 82 1.40 2.59 -3.93
C ARG A 82 0.25 2.29 -2.98
N LEU A 83 -0.95 2.18 -3.54
CA LEU A 83 -2.14 1.76 -2.79
C LEU A 83 -2.53 0.34 -3.16
N VAL A 84 -2.96 -0.41 -2.15
CA VAL A 84 -3.70 -1.66 -2.30
C VAL A 84 -5.04 -1.48 -1.62
N ILE A 85 -6.12 -1.67 -2.37
CA ILE A 85 -7.49 -1.51 -1.90
C ILE A 85 -8.13 -2.89 -1.87
N HIS A 86 -8.60 -3.31 -0.71
CA HIS A 86 -9.38 -4.52 -0.52
C HIS A 86 -10.86 -4.18 -0.43
N LEU A 87 -11.71 -4.92 -1.13
CA LEU A 87 -13.16 -4.79 -1.13
C LEU A 87 -13.76 -6.14 -0.76
N LYS A 88 -14.48 -6.18 0.37
CA LYS A 88 -15.10 -7.42 0.88
C LYS A 88 -16.57 -7.20 1.17
N ALA A 89 -17.41 -8.11 0.68
CA ALA A 89 -18.83 -8.12 1.04
C ALA A 89 -18.99 -8.34 2.55
N ALA A 90 -19.80 -7.50 3.18
CA ALA A 90 -20.15 -7.54 4.61
C ALA A 90 -21.67 -7.76 4.79
N GLY A 91 -22.27 -8.53 3.88
CA GLY A 91 -23.71 -8.73 3.72
C GLY A 91 -24.15 -8.50 2.27
N THR A 92 -25.45 -8.61 1.99
CA THR A 92 -26.00 -8.43 0.63
C THR A 92 -25.80 -7.01 0.11
N ASP A 93 -26.03 -6.01 0.95
CA ASP A 93 -26.01 -4.58 0.57
C ASP A 93 -24.95 -3.79 1.35
N ARG A 94 -23.88 -4.46 1.78
CA ARG A 94 -22.80 -3.83 2.53
C ARG A 94 -21.45 -4.30 2.04
N THR A 95 -20.52 -3.37 1.94
CA THR A 95 -19.14 -3.66 1.52
C THR A 95 -18.16 -2.95 2.44
N THR A 96 -17.20 -3.69 2.98
CA THR A 96 -16.05 -3.14 3.70
C THR A 96 -14.90 -2.91 2.73
N LEU A 97 -14.36 -1.70 2.74
CA LEU A 97 -13.20 -1.29 1.98
C LEU A 97 -12.04 -1.07 2.95
N SER A 98 -10.89 -1.61 2.63
CA SER A 98 -9.64 -1.41 3.38
C SER A 98 -8.57 -0.90 2.44
N VAL A 99 -7.87 0.16 2.84
CA VAL A 99 -6.80 0.77 2.05
C VAL A 99 -5.48 0.61 2.78
N GLU A 100 -4.53 -0.03 2.11
CA GLU A 100 -3.14 -0.14 2.50
C GLU A 100 -2.28 0.75 1.62
N ARG A 101 -1.27 1.37 2.23
CA ARG A 101 -0.30 2.18 1.51
C ARG A 101 1.11 1.72 1.82
N THR A 102 1.85 1.42 0.76
CA THR A 102 3.29 1.17 0.85
C THR A 102 4.01 2.42 0.38
N VAL A 103 4.85 2.99 1.24
CA VAL A 103 5.76 4.09 0.91
C VAL A 103 7.17 3.53 0.79
N PHE A 104 7.90 3.96 -0.22
CA PHE A 104 9.25 3.48 -0.47
C PHE A 104 10.07 4.53 -1.21
N LYS A 105 11.39 4.54 -0.98
CA LYS A 105 12.33 5.23 -1.84
C LYS A 105 12.58 4.34 -3.05
N ARG A 106 12.50 4.91 -4.24
CA ARG A 106 12.96 4.26 -5.45
C ARG A 106 14.18 4.99 -5.98
N GLU A 107 15.25 4.25 -6.19
CA GLU A 107 16.38 4.65 -7.01
C GLU A 107 16.37 3.83 -8.30
N ARG A 108 16.25 4.50 -9.44
CA ARG A 108 16.31 3.89 -10.76
C ARG A 108 17.63 4.26 -11.42
N ILE A 109 18.38 3.26 -11.86
CA ILE A 109 19.53 3.42 -12.75
C ILE A 109 19.25 2.60 -14.00
N LEU A 110 19.20 3.25 -15.17
CA LEU A 110 18.76 2.67 -16.43
C LEU A 110 17.36 2.04 -16.28
N TRP A 111 17.29 0.70 -16.33
CA TRP A 111 16.06 -0.10 -16.26
C TRP A 111 15.93 -0.89 -14.93
N MET A 112 16.84 -0.66 -13.99
CA MET A 112 16.86 -1.34 -12.70
C MET A 112 16.30 -0.41 -11.62
N ASP A 113 15.23 -0.86 -10.97
CA ASP A 113 14.62 -0.21 -9.81
C ASP A 113 15.15 -0.86 -8.52
N ASN A 114 15.61 -0.03 -7.59
CA ASN A 114 15.92 -0.41 -6.22
C ASN A 114 14.92 0.27 -5.27
N ASP A 115 14.11 -0.53 -4.59
CA ASP A 115 13.05 -0.04 -3.71
C ASP A 115 13.40 -0.31 -2.24
N GLU A 116 13.44 0.76 -1.44
CA GLU A 116 13.64 0.71 0.00
C GLU A 116 12.36 1.14 0.73
N PRO A 117 11.68 0.24 1.46
CA PRO A 117 10.48 0.58 2.21
C PRO A 117 10.72 1.68 3.25
N ILE A 118 9.75 2.58 3.39
CA ILE A 118 9.74 3.64 4.41
C ILE A 118 8.53 3.40 5.30
N ALA A 119 8.78 3.26 6.61
CA ALA A 119 7.70 3.27 7.59
C ALA A 119 7.08 4.67 7.66
N THR A 120 5.75 4.73 7.61
CA THR A 120 4.99 5.98 7.75
C THR A 120 3.84 5.75 8.71
N THR A 121 3.55 6.74 9.55
CA THR A 121 2.35 6.76 10.40
C THR A 121 1.26 7.68 9.83
N ASP A 122 1.60 8.47 8.81
CA ASP A 122 0.64 9.28 8.08
C ASP A 122 -0.35 8.37 7.34
N GLN A 123 -1.65 8.64 7.50
CA GLN A 123 -2.75 7.92 6.86
C GLN A 123 -3.66 8.87 6.06
N THR A 124 -3.16 10.05 5.72
CA THR A 124 -3.98 11.11 5.09
C THR A 124 -4.48 10.69 3.71
N VAL A 125 -3.66 9.96 2.94
CA VAL A 125 -4.01 9.53 1.58
C VAL A 125 -5.13 8.49 1.61
N GLU A 126 -5.02 7.52 2.52
CA GLU A 126 -5.94 6.40 2.73
C GLU A 126 -7.31 6.92 3.19
N LYS A 127 -7.30 7.80 4.19
CA LYS A 127 -8.52 8.48 4.69
C LYS A 127 -9.15 9.36 3.62
N SER A 128 -8.35 10.09 2.84
CA SER A 128 -8.86 10.94 1.77
C SER A 128 -9.49 10.12 0.64
N LEU A 129 -8.91 8.97 0.28
CA LEU A 129 -9.48 8.06 -0.70
C LEU A 129 -10.83 7.50 -0.23
N LEU A 130 -10.91 7.00 1.01
CA LEU A 130 -12.16 6.51 1.60
C LEU A 130 -13.23 7.60 1.70
N ALA A 131 -12.84 8.84 2.03
CA ALA A 131 -13.75 9.98 2.04
C ALA A 131 -14.26 10.33 0.64
N ALA A 132 -13.39 10.28 -0.39
CA ALA A 132 -13.77 10.50 -1.78
C ALA A 132 -14.71 9.40 -2.29
N ILE A 133 -14.47 8.14 -1.93
CA ILE A 133 -15.37 7.02 -2.25
C ILE A 133 -16.72 7.23 -1.58
N ARG A 134 -16.75 7.55 -0.27
CA ARG A 134 -18.00 7.86 0.45
C ARG A 134 -18.83 8.92 -0.28
N LYS A 135 -18.20 9.99 -0.76
CA LYS A 135 -18.87 11.10 -1.45
C LYS A 135 -19.48 10.69 -2.80
N SER A 136 -18.96 9.63 -3.42
CA SER A 136 -19.35 9.16 -4.75
C SER A 136 -20.28 7.95 -4.73
N LEU A 137 -20.63 7.43 -3.54
CA LEU A 137 -21.57 6.32 -3.34
C LEU A 137 -23.01 6.82 -3.16
#